data_AF-A0A383C0F1-F1
#
_entry.id   AF-A0A383C0F1-F1
#
_cell.length_a   1.000
_cell.length_b   1.000
_cell.length_c   1.000
_cell.angle_alpha   90.00
_cell.angle_beta   90.00
_cell.angle_gamma   90.00
#
_symmetry.space_group_name_H-M   'P 1'
#
loop_
_entity.id
_entity.type
_entity.pdbx_description
1 polymer ?
#
loop_
_entity_poly.entity_id
_entity_poly.type
_entity_poly.pdbx_seq_one_letter_code
_entity_poly.pdbx_strand_id
1 'polypeptide(L)'
;ADPDYPFYKKVNKPTQAYDLTKCQNTTNDSSGAKCPQLTGDKGWYIKLDNSKKVTAEPTVSSGLVYFPIYKPSSSVNKCSLGDAFICAVDDECGTNLSSKLGANTGATKNEKCKYVGQGILSRIVTFAGKIFANIAGQSLDPSRKDLVTLQGATSDVTTYRSSWRNNY
;
A
#
# COMPACT_ATOMS: atom_id res chain seq x y z
N ALA A 1 24.60 20.29 -5.93
CA ALA A 1 24.03 19.24 -5.06
C ALA A 1 22.54 19.51 -4.93
N ASP A 2 21.68 18.49 -4.98
CA ASP A 2 20.23 18.65 -4.77
C ASP A 2 19.97 19.08 -3.32
N PRO A 3 19.49 20.32 -3.06
CA PRO A 3 19.21 20.81 -1.71
C PRO A 3 18.10 20.01 -1.02
N ASP A 4 17.22 19.40 -1.81
CA ASP A 4 16.03 18.73 -1.31
C ASP A 4 16.27 17.24 -1.07
N TYR A 5 17.45 16.68 -1.36
CA TYR A 5 17.76 15.29 -1.04
C TYR A 5 17.93 15.09 0.48
N PRO A 6 17.37 14.03 1.09
CA PRO A 6 16.51 12.97 0.52
C PRO A 6 14.99 13.26 0.62
N PHE A 7 14.61 14.47 1.02
CA PHE A 7 13.25 14.84 1.43
C PHE A 7 12.42 15.59 0.37
N TYR A 8 12.84 15.60 -0.89
CA TYR A 8 12.14 16.31 -1.98
C TYR A 8 10.67 15.90 -2.06
N LYS A 9 9.78 16.90 -2.08
CA LYS A 9 8.33 16.73 -2.14
C LYS A 9 7.70 17.71 -3.12
N LYS A 10 7.25 17.20 -4.27
CA LYS A 10 6.36 17.92 -5.20
C LYS A 10 4.94 17.38 -5.08
N VAL A 11 4.00 18.24 -4.69
CA VAL A 11 2.56 17.88 -4.62
C VAL A 11 1.86 18.54 -5.80
N ASN A 12 1.42 17.73 -6.76
CA ASN A 12 0.63 18.23 -7.88
C ASN A 12 -0.80 18.50 -7.41
N LYS A 13 -1.42 19.59 -7.90
CA LYS A 13 -2.84 19.85 -7.68
C LYS A 13 -3.66 19.06 -8.72
N PRO A 14 -4.57 18.16 -8.32
CA PRO A 14 -5.39 17.42 -9.28
C PRO A 14 -6.37 18.36 -9.99
N THR A 15 -6.57 18.14 -11.29
CA THR A 15 -7.45 18.95 -12.15
C THR A 15 -8.93 18.52 -12.09
N GLN A 16 -9.21 17.24 -11.83
CA GLN A 16 -10.57 16.68 -11.87
C GLN A 16 -10.97 15.88 -10.61
N ALA A 17 -10.05 15.63 -9.68
CA ALA A 17 -10.39 14.94 -8.44
C ALA A 17 -11.05 15.92 -7.46
N TYR A 18 -12.02 15.43 -6.68
CA TYR A 18 -12.46 16.16 -5.50
C TYR A 18 -11.26 16.42 -4.58
N ASP A 19 -11.29 17.57 -3.90
CA ASP A 19 -10.30 17.86 -2.87
C ASP A 19 -10.31 16.75 -1.81
N LEU A 20 -9.11 16.37 -1.32
CA LEU A 20 -8.94 15.39 -0.24
C LEU A 20 -9.72 15.77 1.03
N THR A 21 -10.12 17.03 1.19
CA THR A 21 -11.05 17.48 2.25
C THR A 21 -12.42 16.80 2.20
N LYS A 22 -12.81 16.24 1.05
CA LYS A 22 -14.04 15.44 0.87
C LYS A 22 -13.81 13.94 1.04
N CYS A 23 -12.62 13.51 1.44
CA CYS A 23 -12.26 12.12 1.62
C CYS A 23 -11.90 11.84 3.09
N GLN A 24 -12.19 10.63 3.56
CA GLN A 24 -11.81 10.19 4.90
C GLN A 24 -10.31 9.95 5.01
N ASN A 25 -9.73 10.39 6.12
CA ASN A 25 -8.33 10.13 6.43
C ASN A 25 -8.17 8.80 7.17
N THR A 26 -7.81 7.75 6.43
CA THR A 26 -7.68 6.38 6.93
C THR A 26 -6.24 6.00 7.29
N THR A 27 -5.33 6.99 7.36
CA THR A 27 -3.88 6.78 7.65
C THR A 27 -3.57 5.86 8.83
N ASN A 28 -4.40 5.89 9.87
CA ASN A 28 -4.25 5.10 11.10
C ASN A 28 -5.44 4.17 11.33
N ASP A 29 -6.29 3.94 10.33
CA ASP A 29 -7.44 3.06 10.48
C ASP A 29 -7.04 1.61 10.25
N SER A 30 -7.17 0.79 11.29
CA SER A 30 -7.02 -0.67 11.22
C SER A 30 -8.27 -1.41 11.69
N SER A 31 -9.36 -0.69 11.99
CA SER A 31 -10.61 -1.26 12.50
C SER A 31 -11.79 -1.08 11.55
N GLY A 32 -11.68 -0.22 10.54
CA GLY A 32 -12.80 0.12 9.65
C GLY A 32 -13.63 1.29 10.15
N ALA A 33 -13.28 1.88 11.31
CA ALA A 33 -14.04 2.95 11.93
C ALA A 33 -14.05 4.25 11.10
N LYS A 34 -13.16 4.38 10.11
CA LYS A 34 -13.08 5.54 9.22
C LYS A 34 -13.53 5.23 7.79
N CYS A 35 -14.28 4.15 7.61
CA CYS A 35 -14.85 3.84 6.31
C CYS A 35 -15.72 5.03 5.83
N PRO A 36 -15.51 5.54 4.60
CA PRO A 36 -16.30 6.62 4.03
C PRO A 36 -17.80 6.36 4.12
N GLN A 37 -18.56 7.36 4.57
CA GLN A 37 -20.01 7.25 4.67
C GLN A 37 -20.68 7.90 3.45
N LEU A 38 -21.56 7.15 2.77
CA LEU A 38 -22.47 7.71 1.77
C LEU A 38 -23.44 8.66 2.50
N THR A 39 -23.76 9.88 2.06
CA THR A 39 -23.55 10.65 0.80
C THR A 39 -22.50 11.77 0.92
N GLY A 40 -21.82 11.88 2.05
CA GLY A 40 -20.92 12.99 2.38
C GLY A 40 -19.49 12.83 1.86
N ASP A 41 -18.95 11.62 1.99
CA ASP A 41 -17.56 11.34 1.61
C ASP A 41 -17.45 10.90 0.15
N LYS A 42 -16.37 11.32 -0.52
CA LYS A 42 -16.04 10.98 -1.91
C LYS A 42 -15.01 9.86 -2.02
N GLY A 43 -14.51 9.36 -0.90
CA GLY A 43 -13.55 8.28 -0.82
C GLY A 43 -12.69 8.40 0.43
N TRP A 44 -11.51 7.80 0.39
CA TRP A 44 -10.53 7.82 1.47
C TRP A 44 -9.14 8.17 0.95
N TYR A 45 -8.24 8.52 1.86
CA TYR A 45 -6.82 8.70 1.55
C TYR A 45 -5.93 8.34 2.73
N ILE A 46 -4.69 7.98 2.41
CA ILE A 46 -3.65 7.61 3.36
C ILE A 46 -2.48 8.59 3.22
N LYS A 47 -2.07 9.20 4.34
CA LYS A 47 -0.85 10.02 4.41
C LYS A 47 0.35 9.11 4.62
N LEU A 48 1.33 9.24 3.75
CA LEU A 48 2.61 8.55 3.86
C LEU A 48 3.60 9.42 4.65
N ASP A 49 4.12 8.89 5.75
CA ASP A 49 5.11 9.55 6.61
C ASP A 49 6.55 9.29 6.11
N ASN A 50 7.55 9.89 6.76
CA ASN A 50 8.97 9.61 6.49
C ASN A 50 9.39 9.74 5.02
N SER A 51 8.79 10.69 4.30
CA SER A 51 9.00 10.91 2.86
C SER A 51 8.78 9.66 1.99
N LYS A 52 7.96 8.72 2.48
CA LYS A 52 7.51 7.55 1.74
C LYS A 52 6.75 7.98 0.50
N LYS A 53 6.92 7.21 -0.58
CA LYS A 53 6.28 7.45 -1.87
C LYS A 53 5.76 6.14 -2.44
N VAL A 54 4.64 6.22 -3.15
CA VAL A 54 4.15 5.11 -3.97
C VAL A 54 5.03 5.02 -5.22
N THR A 55 5.55 3.83 -5.53
CA THR A 55 6.54 3.66 -6.61
C THR A 55 5.94 3.20 -7.93
N ALA A 56 4.72 2.67 -7.91
CA ALA A 56 3.99 2.21 -9.09
C ALA A 56 2.49 2.25 -8.82
N GLU A 57 1.70 2.10 -9.89
CA GLU A 57 0.24 2.09 -9.80
C GLU A 57 -0.28 1.01 -8.84
N PRO A 58 -1.27 1.33 -7.98
CA PRO A 58 -1.93 0.34 -7.14
C PRO A 58 -2.61 -0.76 -7.97
N THR A 59 -2.75 -1.95 -7.38
CA THR A 59 -3.43 -3.10 -7.97
C THR A 59 -4.58 -3.52 -7.08
N VAL A 60 -5.79 -3.56 -7.63
CA VAL A 60 -6.99 -4.00 -6.91
C VAL A 60 -7.21 -5.49 -7.15
N SER A 61 -7.36 -6.27 -6.08
CA SER A 61 -7.66 -7.70 -6.16
C SER A 61 -8.28 -8.17 -4.85
N SER A 62 -9.37 -8.95 -4.94
CA SER A 62 -9.98 -9.63 -3.79
C SER A 62 -10.43 -8.70 -2.65
N GLY A 63 -11.06 -7.57 -3.00
CA GLY A 63 -11.54 -6.56 -2.04
C GLY A 63 -10.42 -5.79 -1.35
N LEU A 64 -9.25 -5.69 -2.00
CA LEU A 64 -8.09 -5.00 -1.45
C LEU A 64 -7.37 -4.20 -2.53
N VAL A 65 -6.84 -3.05 -2.15
CA VAL A 65 -5.86 -2.28 -2.90
C VAL A 65 -4.46 -2.61 -2.38
N TYR A 66 -3.64 -3.18 -3.27
CA TYR A 66 -2.22 -3.39 -3.05
C TYR A 66 -1.42 -2.24 -3.67
N PHE A 67 -0.51 -1.64 -2.91
CA PHE A 67 0.38 -0.62 -3.48
C PHE A 67 1.80 -0.69 -2.92
N PRO A 68 2.81 -0.52 -3.78
CA PRO A 68 4.20 -0.54 -3.35
C PRO A 68 4.61 0.83 -2.79
N ILE A 69 5.35 0.81 -1.69
CA ILE A 69 5.94 2.00 -1.07
C ILE A 69 7.46 1.88 -1.04
N TYR A 70 8.14 2.98 -1.36
CA TYR A 70 9.53 3.21 -1.05
C TYR A 70 9.66 4.22 0.09
N LYS A 71 10.48 3.89 1.10
CA LYS A 71 10.93 4.79 2.16
C LYS A 71 12.41 5.11 1.95
N PRO A 72 12.78 6.37 1.67
CA PRO A 72 14.18 6.75 1.53
C PRO A 72 15.02 6.39 2.77
N SER A 73 16.29 6.07 2.54
CA SER A 73 17.25 5.87 3.63
C SER A 73 17.49 7.18 4.39
N SER A 74 17.65 7.10 5.71
CA SER A 74 18.10 8.22 6.54
C SER A 74 19.63 8.37 6.56
N SER A 75 20.34 7.51 5.83
CA SER A 75 21.79 7.57 5.71
C SER A 75 22.26 8.83 5.00
N VAL A 76 23.37 9.40 5.47
CA VAL A 76 24.07 10.50 4.77
C VAL A 76 24.71 10.04 3.45
N ASN A 77 24.91 8.74 3.28
CA ASN A 77 25.39 8.17 2.03
C ASN A 77 24.25 8.13 1.00
N LYS A 78 24.42 8.88 -0.09
CA LYS A 78 23.44 9.00 -1.18
C LYS A 78 23.18 7.70 -1.93
N CYS A 79 24.08 6.72 -1.83
CA CYS A 79 23.93 5.41 -2.45
C CYS A 79 23.22 4.39 -1.56
N SER A 80 22.87 4.76 -0.32
CA SER A 80 22.15 3.85 0.58
C SER A 80 20.75 3.56 0.05
N LEU A 81 20.46 2.28 -0.15
CA LEU A 81 19.12 1.84 -0.53
C LEU A 81 18.13 2.16 0.60
N GLY A 82 16.94 2.56 0.19
CA GLY A 82 15.80 2.72 1.10
C GLY A 82 14.99 1.44 1.20
N ASP A 83 14.03 1.43 2.12
CA ASP A 83 13.22 0.26 2.41
C ASP A 83 11.99 0.19 1.49
N ALA A 84 11.68 -1.03 1.04
CA ALA A 84 10.53 -1.36 0.22
C ALA A 84 9.43 -2.02 1.05
N PHE A 85 8.19 -1.57 0.84
CA PHE A 85 7.01 -2.11 1.50
C PHE A 85 5.88 -2.38 0.51
N ILE A 86 5.01 -3.33 0.86
CA ILE A 86 3.72 -3.52 0.21
C ILE A 86 2.62 -3.25 1.24
N CYS A 87 1.77 -2.28 0.95
CA CYS A 87 0.54 -2.09 1.71
C CYS A 87 -0.60 -2.86 1.07
N ALA A 88 -1.46 -3.42 1.91
CA ALA A 88 -2.78 -3.92 1.54
C ALA A 88 -3.82 -3.20 2.39
N VAL A 89 -4.81 -2.61 1.73
CA VAL A 89 -5.91 -1.91 2.38
C VAL A 89 -7.23 -2.31 1.74
N ASP A 90 -8.31 -2.26 2.51
CA ASP A 90 -9.67 -2.43 2.01
C ASP A 90 -9.98 -1.40 0.92
N ASP A 91 -10.57 -1.80 -0.21
CA ASP A 91 -10.77 -0.90 -1.36
C ASP A 91 -11.93 0.07 -1.17
N GLU A 92 -12.95 -0.30 -0.39
CA GLU A 92 -14.04 0.62 -0.05
C GLU A 92 -13.68 1.55 1.11
N CYS A 93 -13.05 1.02 2.16
CA CYS A 93 -12.85 1.73 3.42
C CYS A 93 -11.44 2.30 3.60
N GLY A 94 -10.43 1.84 2.85
CA GLY A 94 -9.04 2.25 3.04
C GLY A 94 -8.42 1.76 4.34
N THR A 95 -9.08 0.82 5.02
CA THR A 95 -8.63 0.23 6.29
C THR A 95 -7.38 -0.60 6.08
N ASN A 96 -6.37 -0.41 6.91
CA ASN A 96 -5.12 -1.13 6.79
C ASN A 96 -5.26 -2.60 7.19
N LEU A 97 -5.07 -3.48 6.22
CA LEU A 97 -5.10 -4.93 6.36
C LEU A 97 -3.75 -5.58 6.03
N SER A 98 -2.67 -4.79 6.03
CA SER A 98 -1.33 -5.24 5.66
C SER A 98 -0.75 -6.28 6.63
N SER A 99 -1.27 -6.35 7.86
CA SER A 99 -0.94 -7.42 8.81
C SER A 99 -1.31 -8.81 8.28
N LYS A 100 -2.32 -8.92 7.40
CA LYS A 100 -2.70 -10.17 6.71
C LYS A 100 -1.63 -10.65 5.72
N LEU A 101 -0.66 -9.80 5.33
CA LEU A 101 0.51 -10.18 4.53
C LEU A 101 1.68 -10.72 5.38
N GLY A 102 1.48 -10.82 6.70
CA GLY A 102 2.45 -11.33 7.66
C GLY A 102 3.12 -10.23 8.49
N ALA A 103 3.56 -10.58 9.69
CA ALA A 103 4.18 -9.64 10.62
C ALA A 103 5.55 -9.12 10.12
N ASN A 104 5.86 -7.86 10.44
CA ASN A 104 7.20 -7.31 10.33
C ASN A 104 8.01 -7.65 11.59
N THR A 105 9.34 -7.69 11.45
CA THR A 105 10.26 -8.02 12.55
C THR A 105 11.42 -7.02 12.61
N GLY A 106 12.19 -7.06 13.71
CA GLY A 106 13.37 -6.24 13.90
C GLY A 106 13.06 -4.73 13.82
N ALA A 107 13.88 -4.00 13.04
CA ALA A 107 13.76 -2.55 12.87
C ALA A 107 12.45 -2.11 12.18
N THR A 108 11.78 -3.02 11.47
CA THR A 108 10.55 -2.72 10.71
C THR A 108 9.27 -3.08 11.45
N LYS A 109 9.35 -3.56 12.71
CA LYS A 109 8.20 -4.06 13.48
C LYS A 109 7.05 -3.05 13.65
N ASN A 110 7.36 -1.76 13.64
CA ASN A 110 6.38 -0.67 13.79
C ASN A 110 5.86 -0.15 12.45
N GLU A 111 6.35 -0.68 11.32
CA GLU A 111 5.88 -0.29 10.00
C GLU A 111 4.51 -0.92 9.73
N LYS A 112 3.57 -0.09 9.26
CA LYS A 112 2.19 -0.51 9.04
C LYS A 112 2.01 -1.40 7.82
N CYS A 113 2.92 -1.31 6.86
CA CYS A 113 2.88 -2.08 5.63
C CYS A 113 3.95 -3.15 5.64
N LYS A 114 3.77 -4.22 4.87
CA LYS A 114 4.68 -5.37 4.89
C LYS A 114 6.04 -4.98 4.32
N TYR A 115 7.10 -5.11 5.11
CA TYR A 115 8.47 -4.95 4.63
C TYR A 115 8.86 -6.13 3.73
N VAL A 116 9.43 -5.83 2.57
CA VAL A 116 9.76 -6.84 1.54
C VAL A 116 11.19 -6.76 1.00
N GLY A 117 12.01 -5.86 1.53
CA GLY A 117 13.42 -5.73 1.16
C GLY A 117 13.85 -4.26 1.02
N GLN A 118 15.02 -4.04 0.43
CA GLN A 118 15.55 -2.70 0.17
C GLN A 118 15.60 -2.42 -1.33
N GLY A 119 15.12 -1.27 -1.77
CA GLY A 119 15.03 -0.91 -3.18
C GLY A 119 13.67 -0.36 -3.59
N ILE A 120 13.42 -0.30 -4.89
CA ILE A 120 12.18 0.25 -5.46
C ILE A 120 11.39 -0.88 -6.10
N LEU A 121 10.13 -1.03 -5.71
CA LEU A 121 9.22 -2.02 -6.28
C LEU A 121 8.57 -1.51 -7.57
N SER A 122 8.46 -2.42 -8.53
CA SER A 122 7.58 -2.28 -9.69
C SER A 122 6.11 -2.47 -9.32
N ARG A 123 5.23 -2.34 -10.32
CA ARG A 123 3.78 -2.59 -10.16
C ARG A 123 3.56 -4.00 -9.63
N ILE A 124 2.66 -4.12 -8.65
CA ILE A 124 2.27 -5.40 -8.08
C ILE A 124 1.41 -6.17 -9.09
N VAL A 125 1.58 -7.48 -9.15
CA VAL A 125 0.76 -8.39 -9.94
C VAL A 125 0.17 -9.44 -9.02
N THR A 126 -1.14 -9.66 -9.11
CA THR A 126 -1.83 -10.72 -8.36
C THR A 126 -2.12 -11.89 -9.30
N PHE A 127 -1.84 -13.12 -8.85
CA PHE A 127 -2.19 -14.32 -9.59
C PHE A 127 -2.33 -15.51 -8.64
N ALA A 128 -3.41 -16.28 -8.78
CA ALA A 128 -3.67 -17.50 -7.99
C ALA A 128 -3.48 -17.32 -6.47
N GLY A 129 -4.02 -16.22 -5.92
CA GLY A 129 -3.94 -15.91 -4.48
C GLY A 129 -2.57 -15.44 -4.00
N LYS A 130 -1.60 -15.25 -4.90
CA LYS A 130 -0.26 -14.71 -4.60
C LYS A 130 -0.10 -13.31 -5.16
N ILE A 131 0.82 -12.56 -4.56
CA ILE A 131 1.26 -11.26 -5.04
C ILE A 131 2.74 -11.30 -5.43
N PHE A 132 3.05 -10.66 -6.54
CA PHE A 132 4.38 -10.60 -7.14
C PHE A 132 4.75 -9.16 -7.42
N ALA A 133 6.02 -8.81 -7.22
CA ALA A 133 6.57 -7.53 -7.65
C ALA A 133 8.08 -7.66 -7.85
N ASN A 134 8.61 -7.13 -8.95
CA ASN A 134 10.05 -7.00 -9.11
C ASN A 134 10.57 -5.88 -8.22
N ILE A 135 11.77 -6.05 -7.67
CA ILE A 135 12.47 -5.03 -6.87
C ILE A 135 13.80 -4.66 -7.54
N ALA A 136 13.98 -3.37 -7.82
CA ALA A 136 15.27 -2.80 -8.16
C ALA A 136 16.07 -2.61 -6.86
N GLY A 137 16.71 -3.69 -6.40
CA GLY A 137 17.39 -3.78 -5.11
C GLY A 137 17.51 -5.23 -4.64
N GLN A 138 17.25 -5.46 -3.35
CA GLN A 138 17.34 -6.78 -2.73
C GLN A 138 16.07 -7.10 -1.94
N SER A 139 15.36 -8.13 -2.37
CA SER A 139 14.22 -8.74 -1.68
C SER A 139 14.68 -9.51 -0.43
N LEU A 140 13.73 -9.92 0.41
CA LEU A 140 13.98 -10.81 1.55
C LEU A 140 14.19 -12.29 1.15
N ASP A 141 13.89 -12.67 -0.11
CA ASP A 141 14.08 -14.03 -0.58
C ASP A 141 15.58 -14.25 -0.91
N PRO A 142 16.28 -15.16 -0.21
CA PRO A 142 17.70 -15.39 -0.44
C PRO A 142 17.99 -16.02 -1.81
N SER A 143 17.00 -16.69 -2.41
CA SER A 143 17.12 -17.36 -3.72
C SER A 143 16.78 -16.44 -4.88
N ARG A 144 15.93 -15.42 -4.67
CA ARG A 144 15.41 -14.52 -5.71
C ARG A 144 15.44 -13.08 -5.23
N LYS A 145 16.59 -12.44 -5.36
CA LYS A 145 16.84 -11.09 -4.81
C LYS A 145 16.10 -9.97 -5.55
N ASP A 146 15.69 -10.20 -6.78
CA ASP A 146 15.01 -9.23 -7.65
C ASP A 146 13.49 -9.42 -7.71
N LEU A 147 12.96 -10.46 -7.04
CA LEU A 147 11.53 -10.78 -7.03
C LEU A 147 11.00 -10.89 -5.59
N VAL A 148 9.91 -10.19 -5.33
CA VAL A 148 9.08 -10.37 -4.15
C VAL A 148 7.93 -11.30 -4.50
N THR A 149 7.72 -12.32 -3.67
CA THR A 149 6.53 -13.20 -3.73
C THR A 149 5.93 -13.30 -2.33
N LEU A 150 4.65 -12.99 -2.17
CA LEU A 150 3.91 -13.19 -0.93
C LEU A 150 2.57 -13.87 -1.20
N GLN A 151 1.96 -14.42 -0.16
CA GLN A 151 0.54 -14.75 -0.20
C GLN A 151 -0.27 -13.45 -0.19
N GLY A 152 -1.25 -13.36 -1.06
CA GLY A 152 -2.22 -12.27 -1.03
C GLY A 152 -3.09 -12.35 0.21
N ALA A 153 -3.55 -11.21 0.68
CA ALA A 153 -4.59 -11.13 1.68
C ALA A 153 -5.97 -11.25 1.01
N THR A 154 -6.97 -11.66 1.79
CA THR A 154 -8.38 -11.57 1.41
C THR A 154 -9.06 -10.57 2.34
N SER A 155 -9.79 -9.60 1.80
CA SER A 155 -10.80 -8.90 2.60
C SER A 155 -11.95 -9.88 2.83
N ASP A 156 -12.49 -9.90 4.05
CA ASP A 156 -13.64 -10.74 4.38
C ASP A 156 -14.88 -10.09 3.77
N VAL A 157 -15.04 -10.22 2.46
CA VAL A 157 -16.23 -9.74 1.78
C VAL A 157 -17.36 -10.71 2.12
N THR A 158 -18.22 -10.34 3.06
CA THR A 158 -19.57 -10.90 3.15
C THR A 158 -20.33 -10.42 1.91
N THR A 159 -20.04 -11.00 0.74
CA THR A 159 -20.93 -10.83 -0.40
C THR A 159 -22.25 -11.48 -0.01
N TYR A 160 -23.21 -10.67 0.43
CA TYR A 160 -24.61 -10.98 0.21
C TYR A 160 -24.77 -11.04 -1.31
N ARG A 161 -24.50 -12.21 -1.89
CA ARG A 161 -25.06 -12.57 -3.18
C ARG A 161 -26.55 -12.73 -2.92
N SER A 162 -27.30 -11.63 -3.00
CA SER A 162 -28.71 -11.74 -3.35
C SER A 162 -28.74 -12.41 -4.71
N SER A 163 -28.94 -13.73 -4.69
CA SER A 163 -29.24 -14.51 -5.87
C SER A 163 -30.41 -13.82 -6.56
N TRP A 164 -30.19 -13.35 -7.78
CA TRP A 164 -31.23 -12.80 -8.64
C TRP A 164 -32.35 -13.82 -8.93
N ARG A 165 -32.22 -15.07 -8.47
CA ARG A 165 -33.23 -16.13 -8.55
C ARG A 165 -34.15 -16.27 -7.32
N ASN A 166 -33.98 -15.48 -6.25
CA ASN A 166 -34.89 -15.54 -5.09
C ASN A 166 -36.01 -14.49 -5.14
N ASN A 167 -36.62 -14.32 -6.32
CA ASN A 167 -37.88 -13.60 -6.46
C ASN A 167 -38.82 -14.39 -7.39
N TYR A 168 -39.24 -15.58 -6.96
CA TYR A 168 -40.46 -16.25 -7.43
C TYR A 168 -41.08 -17.00 -6.27
#